data_AF-A0A1F8QUM8-F1
#
_entry.id   AF-A0A1F8QUM8-F1
#
_cell.length_a   1.000
_cell.length_b   1.000
_cell.length_c   1.000
_cell.angle_alpha   90.00
_cell.angle_beta   90.00
_cell.angle_gamma   90.00
#
_symmetry.space_group_name_H-M   'P 1'
#
loop_
_entity.id
_entity.type
_entity.pdbx_description
1 polymer ?
#
loop_
_entity_poly.entity_id
_entity_poly.type
_entity_poly.pdbx_seq_one_letter_code
_entity_poly.pdbx_strand_id
1 'polypeptide(L)'
;MGVLPTLTQTEIAELERQLIAEGWTRQFTTFPNRVSEYIELYESAGLEVRVEPWALTFDEDPSCSSCALTGVMRTIFTRRRVDR
;
A
#
# COMPACT_ATOMS: atom_id res chain seq x y z
N MET A 1 -5.05 -24.33 1.90
CA MET A 1 -5.10 -22.94 2.38
C MET A 1 -3.70 -22.37 2.23
N GLY A 2 -3.44 -21.61 1.17
CA GLY A 2 -2.14 -20.96 1.00
C GLY A 2 -2.07 -19.78 1.95
N VAL A 3 -1.25 -19.90 2.99
CA VAL A 3 -0.83 -18.73 3.76
C VAL A 3 -0.05 -17.85 2.80
N LEU A 4 -0.64 -16.71 2.43
CA LEU A 4 0.09 -15.67 1.71
C LEU A 4 1.32 -15.36 2.58
N PRO A 5 2.55 -15.32 2.02
CA PRO A 5 3.72 -14.98 2.80
C PRO A 5 3.48 -13.58 3.38
N THR A 6 3.31 -13.51 4.70
CA THR A 6 3.21 -12.25 5.41
C THR A 6 4.59 -11.64 5.35
N LEU A 7 4.82 -10.74 4.38
CA LEU A 7 6.03 -9.91 4.34
C LEU A 7 6.22 -9.30 5.73
N THR A 8 7.43 -9.40 6.24
CA THR A 8 7.75 -8.83 7.55
C THR A 8 7.69 -7.30 7.48
N GLN A 9 7.49 -6.65 8.63
CA GLN A 9 7.38 -5.19 8.72
C GLN A 9 8.56 -4.47 8.05
N THR A 10 9.77 -5.03 8.17
CA THR A 10 11.00 -4.48 7.57
C THR A 10 10.98 -4.53 6.05
N GLU A 11 10.50 -5.63 5.47
CA GLU A 11 10.41 -5.81 4.01
C GLU A 11 9.41 -4.84 3.39
N ILE A 12 8.26 -4.64 4.04
CA ILE A 12 7.24 -3.70 3.57
C ILE A 12 7.75 -2.25 3.66
N ALA A 13 8.44 -1.89 4.74
CA ALA A 13 9.03 -0.56 4.87
C ALA A 13 10.14 -0.31 3.84
N GLU A 14 10.90 -1.34 3.49
CA GLU A 14 11.90 -1.24 2.42
C GLU A 14 11.26 -1.11 1.05
N LEU A 15 10.21 -1.87 0.78
CA LEU A 15 9.41 -1.77 -0.43
C LEU A 15 8.81 -0.37 -0.60
N GLU A 16 8.25 0.21 0.48
CA GLU A 16 7.75 1.58 0.44
C GLU A 16 8.84 2.58 0.05
N ARG A 17 10.04 2.47 0.64
CA ARG A 17 11.18 3.33 0.27
C ARG A 17 11.58 3.15 -1.19
N GLN A 18 11.60 1.92 -1.69
CA GLN A 18 11.91 1.62 -3.09
C GLN A 18 10.87 2.23 -4.03
N LEU A 19 9.57 2.05 -3.74
CA LEU A 19 8.49 2.62 -4.53
C LEU A 19 8.58 4.15 -4.59
N ILE A 20 8.82 4.81 -3.46
CA ILE A 20 9.01 6.26 -3.42
C ILE A 20 10.21 6.68 -4.29
N ALA A 21 11.33 5.94 -4.22
CA ALA A 21 12.51 6.19 -5.05
C ALA A 21 12.26 5.97 -6.56
N GLU A 22 11.38 5.03 -6.92
CA GLU A 22 10.94 4.75 -8.29
C GLU A 22 9.88 5.76 -8.81
N GLY A 23 9.52 6.77 -8.01
CA GLY A 23 8.57 7.82 -8.37
C GLY A 23 7.11 7.48 -8.08
N TRP A 24 6.83 6.45 -7.28
CA TRP A 24 5.49 6.20 -6.77
C TRP A 24 5.16 7.17 -5.63
N THR A 25 3.91 7.62 -5.59
CA THR A 25 3.39 8.46 -4.52
C THR A 25 2.48 7.63 -3.62
N ARG A 26 2.79 7.58 -2.31
CA ARG A 26 1.91 6.97 -1.30
C ARG A 26 0.65 7.83 -1.16
N GLN A 27 -0.51 7.21 -1.31
CA GLN A 27 -1.80 7.90 -1.16
C GLN A 27 -2.35 7.75 0.25
N PHE A 28 -2.99 6.62 0.54
CA PHE A 28 -3.57 6.33 1.85
C PHE A 28 -3.73 4.82 2.02
N THR A 29 -4.07 4.43 3.23
CA THR A 29 -4.26 3.03 3.60
C THR A 29 -5.69 2.76 3.95
N THR A 30 -6.20 1.65 3.43
CA THR A 30 -7.59 1.26 3.63
C THR A 30 -7.73 -0.25 3.72
N PHE A 31 -8.94 -0.68 4.06
CA PHE A 31 -9.32 -2.09 4.08
C PHE A 31 -9.47 -2.65 2.67
N PRO A 32 -9.19 -3.95 2.46
CA PRO A 32 -9.08 -4.53 1.13
C PRO A 32 -10.41 -4.50 0.36
N ASN A 33 -11.55 -4.46 1.06
CA ASN A 33 -12.87 -4.30 0.45
C ASN A 33 -13.08 -2.93 -0.22
N ARG A 34 -12.35 -1.90 0.21
CA ARG A 34 -12.42 -0.55 -0.34
C ARG A 34 -11.35 -0.28 -1.39
N VAL A 35 -10.26 -1.04 -1.38
CA VAL A 35 -9.14 -0.85 -2.30
C VAL A 35 -9.57 -0.90 -3.76
N SER A 36 -10.41 -1.88 -4.14
CA SER A 36 -10.83 -2.07 -5.53
C SER A 36 -11.50 -0.83 -6.12
N GLU A 37 -12.35 -0.15 -5.34
CA GLU A 37 -13.04 1.08 -5.76
C GLU A 37 -12.03 2.18 -6.15
N TYR A 38 -10.92 2.28 -5.41
CA TYR A 38 -9.88 3.27 -5.67
C TYR A 38 -8.93 2.86 -6.81
N ILE A 39 -8.67 1.56 -6.99
CA ILE A 39 -7.91 1.07 -8.14
C ILE A 39 -8.62 1.51 -9.42
N GLU A 40 -9.90 1.17 -9.56
CA GLU A 40 -10.69 1.50 -10.75
C GLU A 40 -10.74 3.02 -10.99
N LEU A 41 -10.91 3.81 -9.93
CA LEU A 41 -10.93 5.27 -10.01
C LEU A 41 -9.60 5.84 -10.53
N TYR A 42 -8.47 5.40 -9.97
CA TYR A 42 -7.16 5.91 -10.34
C TYR A 42 -6.70 5.40 -11.71
N GLU A 43 -6.98 4.15 -12.06
CA GLU A 43 -6.72 3.63 -13.40
C GLU A 43 -7.55 4.36 -14.47
N SER A 44 -8.82 4.66 -14.18
CA SER A 44 -9.67 5.46 -15.08
C SER A 44 -9.17 6.90 -15.22
N ALA A 45 -8.49 7.45 -14.21
CA ALA A 45 -7.79 8.73 -14.28
C ALA A 45 -6.45 8.68 -15.03
N GLY A 46 -6.06 7.52 -15.57
CA GLY A 46 -4.79 7.34 -16.31
C GLY A 46 -3.56 7.18 -15.42
N LEU A 47 -3.74 6.84 -14.14
CA LEU A 47 -2.65 6.59 -13.21
C LEU A 47 -2.35 5.09 -13.15
N GLU A 48 -1.09 4.74 -12.91
CA GLU A 48 -0.73 3.40 -12.47
C GLU A 48 -1.02 3.27 -10.98
N VAL A 49 -1.64 2.16 -10.60
CA VAL A 49 -1.97 1.86 -9.21
C VAL A 49 -1.20 0.62 -8.77
N ARG A 50 -0.53 0.73 -7.63
CA ARG A 50 0.11 -0.38 -6.92
C ARG A 50 -0.50 -0.47 -5.54
N VAL A 51 -0.76 -1.69 -5.09
CA VAL A 51 -1.34 -1.94 -3.78
C VAL A 51 -0.42 -2.89 -3.04
N GLU A 52 0.13 -2.40 -1.95
CA GLU A 52 1.04 -3.16 -1.10
C GLU A 52 0.40 -3.40 0.28
N PRO A 53 0.80 -4.46 1.00
CA PRO A 53 0.41 -4.62 2.39
C PRO A 53 0.85 -3.42 3.24
N TRP A 54 0.05 -3.05 4.23
CA TRP A 54 0.41 -1.97 5.15
C TRP A 54 1.56 -2.39 6.07
N ALA A 55 2.58 -1.54 6.16
CA ALA A 55 3.46 -1.48 7.31
C ALA A 55 2.99 -0.34 8.20
N LEU A 56 2.83 -0.59 9.49
CA LEU A 56 2.97 0.48 10.46
C LEU A 56 4.38 1.03 10.29
N THR A 57 4.48 2.26 9.80
CA THR A 57 5.70 3.03 9.97
C THR A 57 5.99 3.15 11.46
N PHE A 58 7.27 3.09 11.83
CA PHE A 58 7.78 3.09 13.22
C PHE A 58 7.31 4.28 14.07
N ASP A 59 6.67 5.27 13.46
CA ASP A 59 6.22 6.54 14.05
C ASP A 59 4.70 6.59 14.33
N GLU A 60 3.94 5.53 14.03
CA GLU A 60 2.51 5.51 14.37
C GLU A 60 2.25 4.98 15.78
N ASP A 61 1.36 5.70 16.47
CA ASP A 61 0.95 5.45 17.85
C ASP A 61 0.62 3.96 18.06
N PRO A 62 1.10 3.33 19.17
CA PRO A 62 0.85 1.92 19.45
C PRO A 62 -0.65 1.58 19.50
N SER A 63 -1.57 2.55 19.63
CA SER A 63 -3.00 2.31 19.51
C SER A 63 -3.45 1.94 18.09
N CYS A 64 -2.70 2.30 17.04
CA CYS A 64 -2.98 1.98 15.64
C CYS A 64 -2.55 0.55 15.27
N SER A 65 -1.80 -0.12 16.16
CA SER A 65 -1.21 -1.43 15.90
C SER A 65 -2.24 -2.56 15.79
N SER A 66 -3.43 -2.43 16.40
CA SER A 66 -4.45 -3.48 16.36
C SER A 66 -4.97 -3.78 14.95
N CYS A 67 -5.10 -2.74 14.09
CA CYS A 67 -5.57 -2.93 12.72
C CYS A 67 -4.46 -3.48 11.81
N ALA A 68 -3.22 -3.03 12.02
CA ALA A 68 -2.07 -3.52 11.29
C ALA A 68 -1.64 -4.96 11.67
N LEU A 69 -1.81 -5.34 12.95
CA LEU A 69 -1.54 -6.70 13.45
C LEU A 69 -2.41 -7.76 12.75
N THR A 70 -3.53 -7.37 12.13
CA THR A 70 -4.37 -8.29 11.37
C THR A 70 -3.88 -8.53 9.94
N GLY A 71 -2.88 -7.79 9.44
CA GLY A 71 -2.33 -7.96 8.09
C GLY A 71 -3.33 -7.68 6.95
N VAL A 72 -4.51 -7.15 7.27
CA VAL A 72 -5.59 -6.93 6.29
C VAL A 72 -5.46 -5.61 5.56
N MET A 73 -4.85 -4.60 6.18
CA MET A 73 -4.76 -3.26 5.61
C MET A 73 -3.85 -3.24 4.37
N ARG A 74 -4.17 -2.34 3.45
CA ARG A 74 -3.49 -2.18 2.18
C ARG A 74 -3.19 -0.71 1.94
N THR A 75 -1.97 -0.42 1.55
CA THR A 75 -1.52 0.91 1.15
C THR A 75 -1.65 1.05 -0.35
N ILE A 76 -2.27 2.13 -0.81
CA ILE A 76 -2.36 2.45 -2.23
C ILE A 76 -1.22 3.39 -2.60
N PHE A 77 -0.49 3.02 -3.64
CA PHE A 77 0.52 3.82 -4.30
C PHE A 77 0.05 4.15 -5.70
N THR A 78 0.21 5.41 -6.10
CA THR A 78 -0.13 5.86 -7.45
C THR A 78 1.08 6.48 -8.12
N ARG A 79 1.23 6.24 -9.41
CA ARG A 79 2.22 6.92 -10.24
C ARG A 79 1.53 7.43 -11.50
N ARG A 80 1.97 8.57 -12.02
CA ARG A 80 1.51 9.00 -13.34
C ARG A 80 2.03 8.01 -14.38
N ARG A 81 1.15 7.50 -15.25
CA ARG A 81 1.63 6.91 -16.50
C ARG A 81 2.40 8.01 -17.22
N VAL A 82 3.70 7.82 -17.36
CA VAL A 82 4.48 8.61 -18.30
C VAL A 82 4.02 8.12 -19.67
N ASP A 83 2.99 8.78 -20.21
CA ASP A 83 2.68 8.73 -21.63
C ASP A 83 3.93 9.27 -22.34
N ARG A 84 4.72 8.36 -22.93
CA ARG A 84 5.82 8.70 -23.81
C ARG A 84 5.35 8.64 -25.25
#